data_AF-R7TZH1-F1
#
_entry.id   AF-R7TZH1-F1
#
_cell.length_a   1.000
_cell.length_b   1.000
_cell.length_c   1.000
_cell.angle_alpha   90.00
_cell.angle_beta   90.00
_cell.angle_gamma   90.00
#
_symmetry.space_group_name_H-M   'P 1'
#
loop_
_entity.id
_entity.type
_entity.pdbx_description
1 polymer ?
#
loop_
_entity_poly.entity_id
_entity_poly.type
_entity_poly.pdbx_seq_one_letter_code
_entity_poly.pdbx_strand_id
1 'polypeptide(L)'
;MILKASKENAVKAQGEYKRQLEQLQGEIGIANSRLHSQKLSSQKLAMEFERVRSERDAMEAQLENSTSTSVQGHSEQDFQAAQAKVKALTSETSRQVTTIRNLKEDVCSLEEKLKKANERVSHVERDLQQKRTLMDDMRLKMKLHQENAQSDADMLMDAEDKLKAITEINGRFKTQLDSFKQRITAVTREKYENEEKVIKLSEELDKKSKIISELQRKSSELERTLIAMETTAQQQLHQLANQSEEAIDTAQSRLVQANHRLREFNKFLKVLSHSLLNSTKQARSLLEQHQLKPPVPVAPSFDTISLKKAQNKACDILNLSLSDIDDMLSVSGESTQKDTTLSDSYSLCDEKKGKKWSRKWEKLLQINEEFSLPLAELFMEKVDERCKLAGALQMI
;
A
#
# COMPACT_ATOMS: atom_id res chain seq x y z
N MET A 1 -42.93 57.38 -4.90
CA MET A 1 -41.93 58.32 -5.45
C MET A 1 -42.48 59.72 -5.77
N ILE A 2 -43.79 59.93 -5.97
CA ILE A 2 -44.35 61.25 -6.34
C ILE A 2 -44.31 62.29 -5.18
N LEU A 3 -44.53 61.87 -3.93
CA LEU A 3 -44.51 62.76 -2.76
C LEU A 3 -43.13 63.36 -2.44
N LYS A 4 -42.03 62.67 -2.76
CA LYS A 4 -40.67 63.16 -2.47
C LYS A 4 -40.24 64.24 -3.47
N ALA A 5 -40.56 64.06 -4.76
CA ALA A 5 -40.33 65.06 -5.80
C ALA A 5 -41.21 66.30 -5.61
N SER A 6 -42.46 66.13 -5.18
CA SER A 6 -43.35 67.26 -4.84
C SER A 6 -42.81 68.07 -3.65
N LYS A 7 -42.29 67.41 -2.60
CA LYS A 7 -41.66 68.08 -1.46
C LYS A 7 -40.39 68.84 -1.85
N GLU A 8 -39.52 68.26 -2.68
CA GLU A 8 -38.31 68.95 -3.17
C GLU A 8 -38.64 70.17 -4.05
N ASN A 9 -39.65 70.08 -4.92
CA ASN A 9 -40.10 71.22 -5.72
C ASN A 9 -40.73 72.32 -4.85
N ALA A 10 -41.50 71.96 -3.82
CA ALA A 10 -42.07 72.94 -2.88
C ALA A 10 -40.97 73.66 -2.07
N VAL A 11 -39.92 72.95 -1.64
CA VAL A 11 -38.77 73.55 -0.94
C VAL A 11 -37.96 74.46 -1.87
N LYS A 12 -37.76 74.07 -3.12
CA LYS A 12 -37.11 74.94 -4.13
C LYS A 12 -37.93 76.21 -4.39
N ALA A 13 -39.24 76.08 -4.62
CA ALA A 13 -40.14 77.21 -4.81
C ALA A 13 -40.17 78.13 -3.59
N GLN A 14 -40.20 77.58 -2.37
CA GLN A 14 -40.12 78.37 -1.14
C GLN A 14 -38.78 79.12 -1.02
N GLY A 15 -37.67 78.49 -1.41
CA GLY A 15 -36.36 79.13 -1.47
C GLY A 15 -36.30 80.26 -2.50
N GLU A 16 -36.93 80.08 -3.66
CA GLU A 16 -37.05 81.11 -4.70
C GLU A 16 -37.91 82.30 -4.23
N TYR A 17 -39.07 82.05 -3.61
CA TYR A 17 -39.89 83.12 -3.02
C TYR A 17 -39.17 83.88 -1.93
N LYS A 18 -38.37 83.19 -1.09
CA LYS A 18 -37.57 83.85 -0.05
C LYS A 18 -36.48 84.76 -0.65
N ARG A 19 -35.78 84.30 -1.70
CA ARG A 19 -34.81 85.13 -2.42
C ARG A 19 -35.47 86.35 -3.09
N GLN A 20 -36.66 86.17 -3.67
CA GLN A 20 -37.42 87.28 -4.27
C GLN A 20 -37.85 88.31 -3.21
N LEU A 21 -38.28 87.87 -2.02
CA LEU A 21 -38.62 88.77 -0.92
C LEU A 21 -37.39 89.54 -0.41
N GLU A 22 -36.25 88.88 -0.23
CA GLU A 22 -35.00 89.52 0.17
C GLU A 22 -34.53 90.54 -0.88
N GLN A 23 -34.67 90.21 -2.17
CA GLN A 23 -34.37 91.13 -3.27
C GLN A 23 -35.27 92.36 -3.27
N LEU A 24 -36.61 92.18 -3.19
CA LEU A 24 -37.57 93.28 -3.14
C LEU A 24 -37.35 94.18 -1.91
N GLN A 25 -36.99 93.61 -0.77
CA GLN A 25 -36.68 94.39 0.43
C GLN A 25 -35.41 95.23 0.26
N GLY A 26 -34.39 94.69 -0.44
CA GLY A 26 -33.20 95.45 -0.85
C GLY A 26 -33.52 96.59 -1.81
N GLU A 27 -34.36 96.33 -2.82
CA GLU A 27 -34.80 97.34 -3.80
C GLU A 27 -35.58 98.48 -3.14
N ILE A 28 -36.47 98.18 -2.19
CA ILE A 28 -37.18 99.20 -1.39
C ILE A 28 -36.19 100.04 -0.56
N GLY A 29 -35.17 99.41 0.03
CA GLY A 29 -34.11 100.12 0.77
C GLY A 29 -33.34 101.12 -0.10
N ILE A 30 -32.95 100.70 -1.30
CA ILE A 30 -32.27 101.55 -2.28
C ILE A 30 -33.19 102.68 -2.74
N ALA A 31 -34.47 102.40 -3.02
CA ALA A 31 -35.45 103.40 -3.43
C ALA A 31 -35.67 104.46 -2.34
N ASN A 32 -35.77 104.06 -1.07
CA ASN A 32 -35.90 104.98 0.06
C ASN A 32 -34.66 105.86 0.25
N SER A 33 -33.46 105.29 0.13
CA SER A 33 -32.21 106.05 0.18
C SER A 33 -32.13 107.09 -0.95
N ARG A 34 -32.50 106.69 -2.18
CA ARG A 34 -32.55 107.58 -3.35
C ARG A 34 -33.56 108.71 -3.16
N LEU A 35 -34.75 108.39 -2.65
CA LEU A 35 -35.78 109.39 -2.34
C LEU A 35 -35.30 110.40 -1.29
N HIS A 36 -34.61 109.93 -0.25
CA HIS A 36 -34.05 110.81 0.77
C HIS A 36 -32.98 111.76 0.20
N SER A 37 -32.06 111.24 -0.62
CA SER A 37 -31.07 112.07 -1.32
C SER A 37 -31.73 113.11 -2.23
N GLN A 38 -32.81 112.73 -2.93
CA GLN A 38 -33.53 113.64 -3.81
C GLN A 38 -34.28 114.73 -3.03
N LYS A 39 -34.85 114.40 -1.86
CA LYS A 39 -35.46 115.41 -0.95
C LYS A 39 -34.43 116.43 -0.47
N LEU A 40 -33.24 115.99 -0.06
CA LEU A 40 -32.14 116.88 0.34
C LEU A 40 -31.71 117.80 -0.81
N SER A 41 -31.57 117.25 -2.02
CA SER A 41 -31.24 118.04 -3.22
C SER A 41 -32.32 119.07 -3.53
N SER A 42 -33.60 118.70 -3.42
CA SER A 42 -34.72 119.62 -3.63
C SER A 42 -34.76 120.74 -2.59
N GLN A 43 -34.48 120.42 -1.32
CA GLN A 43 -34.37 121.42 -0.25
C GLN A 43 -33.23 122.40 -0.50
N LYS A 44 -32.08 121.92 -1.01
CA LYS A 44 -30.96 122.80 -1.40
C LYS A 44 -31.34 123.73 -2.55
N LEU A 45 -32.00 123.21 -3.58
CA LEU A 45 -32.51 124.01 -4.70
C LEU A 45 -33.52 125.07 -4.24
N ALA A 46 -34.40 124.75 -3.29
CA ALA A 46 -35.34 125.71 -2.72
C ALA A 46 -34.62 126.86 -1.99
N MET A 47 -33.57 126.56 -1.20
CA MET A 47 -32.75 127.59 -0.55
C MET A 47 -32.00 128.45 -1.56
N GLU A 48 -31.46 127.86 -2.63
CA GLU A 48 -30.80 128.62 -3.70
C GLU A 48 -31.78 129.53 -4.45
N PHE A 49 -33.02 129.08 -4.67
CA PHE A 49 -34.07 129.89 -5.28
C PHE A 49 -34.44 131.10 -4.43
N GLU A 50 -34.59 130.93 -3.11
CA GLU A 50 -34.86 132.04 -2.18
C GLU A 50 -33.69 133.05 -2.16
N ARG A 51 -32.44 132.57 -2.21
CA ARG A 51 -31.25 133.44 -2.31
C ARG A 51 -31.26 134.28 -3.58
N VAL A 52 -31.50 133.65 -4.74
CA VAL A 52 -31.57 134.35 -6.03
C VAL A 52 -32.73 135.34 -6.05
N ARG A 53 -33.85 135.01 -5.40
CA ARG A 53 -34.98 135.92 -5.23
C ARG A 53 -34.59 137.16 -4.43
N SER A 54 -33.92 136.99 -3.28
CA SER A 54 -33.41 138.12 -2.49
C SER A 54 -32.37 138.96 -3.24
N GLU A 55 -31.50 138.34 -4.03
CA GLU A 55 -30.56 139.05 -4.91
C GLU A 55 -31.27 139.86 -5.99
N ARG A 56 -32.33 139.31 -6.59
CA ARG A 56 -33.16 140.03 -7.56
C ARG A 56 -33.88 141.21 -6.92
N ASP A 57 -34.48 141.03 -5.75
CA ASP A 57 -35.16 142.12 -5.02
C ASP A 57 -34.14 143.21 -4.59
N ALA A 58 -32.90 142.83 -4.24
CA ALA A 58 -31.81 143.78 -3.95
C ALA A 58 -31.34 144.55 -5.21
N MET A 59 -31.28 143.88 -6.36
CA MET A 59 -30.94 144.53 -7.64
C MET A 59 -32.08 145.43 -8.14
N GLU A 60 -33.33 145.06 -7.90
CA GLU A 60 -34.52 145.89 -8.19
C GLU A 60 -34.52 147.15 -7.31
N ALA A 61 -34.17 147.03 -6.03
CA ALA A 61 -33.94 148.18 -5.14
C ALA A 61 -32.76 149.08 -5.59
N GLN A 62 -31.69 148.51 -6.17
CA GLN A 62 -30.59 149.29 -6.76
C GLN A 62 -30.98 149.99 -8.06
N LEU A 63 -31.92 149.42 -8.84
CA LEU A 63 -32.44 150.02 -10.08
C LEU A 63 -33.40 151.19 -9.80
N GLU A 64 -34.21 151.10 -8.73
CA GLU A 64 -35.02 152.22 -8.22
C GLU A 64 -34.16 153.35 -7.64
N ASN A 65 -32.99 153.03 -7.06
CA ASN A 65 -32.04 154.04 -6.58
C ASN A 65 -31.20 154.69 -7.70
N SER A 66 -31.12 154.06 -8.88
CA SER A 66 -30.33 154.54 -10.03
C SER A 66 -31.15 155.33 -11.06
N THR A 67 -32.46 155.47 -10.86
CA THR A 67 -33.37 156.18 -11.78
C THR A 67 -33.65 157.63 -11.38
N SER A 68 -32.76 158.23 -10.58
CA SER A 68 -32.82 159.65 -10.19
C SER A 68 -31.51 160.37 -10.54
N THR A 69 -31.32 160.76 -11.80
CA THR A 69 -30.42 161.89 -12.13
C THR A 69 -30.85 162.61 -13.41
N SER A 70 -31.52 163.73 -13.14
CA SER A 70 -31.75 164.95 -13.93
C SER A 70 -30.91 165.12 -15.21
N VAL A 71 -31.62 165.29 -16.33
CA VAL A 71 -31.11 165.95 -17.54
C VAL A 71 -31.06 167.45 -17.24
N GLN A 72 -29.86 168.00 -17.07
CA GLN A 72 -29.66 169.43 -16.89
C GLN A 72 -28.69 169.94 -17.97
N GLY A 73 -29.07 171.03 -18.64
CA GLY A 73 -28.34 171.60 -19.77
C GLY A 73 -26.93 172.03 -19.39
N HIS A 74 -25.97 171.73 -20.26
CA HIS A 74 -24.55 171.90 -19.99
C HIS A 74 -23.80 172.49 -21.18
N SER A 75 -22.78 173.28 -20.84
CA SER A 75 -22.05 174.25 -21.66
C SER A 75 -21.08 173.57 -22.63
N GLU A 76 -20.57 174.31 -23.62
CA GLU A 76 -19.62 173.85 -24.67
C GLU A 76 -18.38 173.12 -24.11
N GLN A 77 -17.99 173.43 -22.88
CA GLN A 77 -16.92 172.78 -22.14
C GLN A 77 -17.24 171.32 -21.75
N ASP A 78 -18.51 171.02 -21.45
CA ASP A 78 -19.00 169.68 -21.14
C ASP A 78 -19.12 168.81 -22.40
N PHE A 79 -19.44 169.42 -23.55
CA PHE A 79 -19.40 168.74 -24.85
C PHE A 79 -17.97 168.35 -25.25
N GLN A 80 -17.00 169.24 -25.01
CA GLN A 80 -15.60 168.97 -25.31
C GLN A 80 -14.98 167.92 -24.36
N ALA A 81 -15.34 167.96 -23.07
CA ALA A 81 -14.97 166.94 -22.09
C ALA A 81 -15.60 165.57 -22.43
N ALA A 82 -16.88 165.55 -22.84
CA ALA A 82 -17.55 164.35 -23.31
C ALA A 82 -16.91 163.81 -24.61
N GLN A 83 -16.54 164.68 -25.56
CA GLN A 83 -15.88 164.29 -26.81
C GLN A 83 -14.48 163.69 -26.56
N ALA A 84 -13.69 164.28 -25.68
CA ALA A 84 -12.39 163.73 -25.27
C ALA A 84 -12.54 162.36 -24.59
N LYS A 85 -13.56 162.22 -23.74
CA LYS A 85 -13.90 160.96 -23.07
C LYS A 85 -14.34 159.89 -24.07
N VAL A 86 -15.16 160.24 -25.07
CA VAL A 86 -15.55 159.33 -26.16
C VAL A 86 -14.34 158.87 -26.97
N LYS A 87 -13.40 159.76 -27.31
CA LYS A 87 -12.17 159.38 -28.03
C LYS A 87 -11.27 158.45 -27.21
N ALA A 88 -11.07 158.76 -25.92
CA ALA A 88 -10.30 157.90 -25.01
C ALA A 88 -10.94 156.52 -24.88
N LEU A 89 -12.25 156.46 -24.63
CA LEU A 89 -13.01 155.21 -24.55
C LEU A 89 -12.98 154.44 -25.88
N THR A 90 -12.99 155.11 -27.02
CA THR A 90 -12.90 154.48 -28.34
C THR A 90 -11.51 153.88 -28.57
N SER A 91 -10.43 154.60 -28.24
CA SER A 91 -9.07 154.08 -28.34
C SER A 91 -8.81 152.89 -27.41
N GLU A 92 -9.38 152.95 -26.19
CA GLU A 92 -9.35 151.85 -25.23
C GLU A 92 -10.16 150.65 -25.73
N THR A 93 -11.34 150.90 -26.32
CA THR A 93 -12.17 149.85 -26.94
C THR A 93 -11.41 149.16 -28.07
N SER A 94 -10.75 149.91 -28.95
CA SER A 94 -9.93 149.32 -30.02
C SER A 94 -8.79 148.46 -29.49
N ARG A 95 -8.09 148.91 -28.43
CA ARG A 95 -7.05 148.13 -27.76
C ARG A 95 -7.62 146.84 -27.16
N GLN A 96 -8.73 146.94 -26.43
CA GLN A 96 -9.42 145.80 -25.84
C GLN A 96 -9.89 144.80 -26.90
N VAL A 97 -10.37 145.27 -28.05
CA VAL A 97 -10.75 144.41 -29.19
C VAL A 97 -9.53 143.64 -29.73
N THR A 98 -8.36 144.26 -29.85
CA THR A 98 -7.12 143.57 -30.26
C THR A 98 -6.70 142.52 -29.21
N THR A 99 -6.75 142.87 -27.92
CA THR A 99 -6.45 141.92 -26.84
C THR A 99 -7.42 140.74 -26.85
N ILE A 100 -8.72 140.98 -27.00
CA ILE A 100 -9.73 139.92 -27.12
C ILE A 100 -9.45 139.03 -28.34
N ARG A 101 -9.01 139.60 -29.46
CA ARG A 101 -8.63 138.83 -30.65
C ARG A 101 -7.45 137.90 -30.36
N ASN A 102 -6.38 138.42 -29.77
CA ASN A 102 -5.20 137.62 -29.43
C ASN A 102 -5.55 136.50 -28.43
N LEU A 103 -6.35 136.82 -27.39
CA LEU A 103 -6.83 135.82 -26.44
C LEU A 103 -7.68 134.73 -27.13
N LYS A 104 -8.50 135.08 -28.13
CA LYS A 104 -9.25 134.10 -28.92
C LYS A 104 -8.31 133.20 -29.75
N GLU A 105 -7.28 133.76 -30.38
CA GLU A 105 -6.28 133.00 -31.12
C GLU A 105 -5.50 132.04 -30.19
N ASP A 106 -5.13 132.49 -29.00
CA ASP A 106 -4.49 131.67 -27.96
C ASP A 106 -5.41 130.55 -27.46
N VAL A 107 -6.69 130.84 -27.20
CA VAL A 107 -7.70 129.83 -26.84
C VAL A 107 -7.81 128.77 -27.92
N CYS A 108 -7.95 129.17 -29.19
CA CYS A 108 -7.98 128.22 -30.32
C CYS A 108 -6.69 127.36 -30.37
N SER A 109 -5.51 127.95 -30.17
CA SER A 109 -4.25 127.21 -30.14
C SER A 109 -4.16 126.21 -28.99
N LEU A 110 -4.64 126.60 -27.80
CA LEU A 110 -4.69 125.73 -26.62
C LEU A 110 -5.70 124.60 -26.80
N GLU A 111 -6.87 124.86 -27.38
CA GLU A 111 -7.86 123.84 -27.72
C GLU A 111 -7.29 122.80 -28.70
N GLU A 112 -6.54 123.23 -29.72
CA GLU A 112 -5.90 122.31 -30.66
C GLU A 112 -4.79 121.48 -29.99
N LYS A 113 -3.98 122.09 -29.11
CA LYS A 113 -2.97 121.37 -28.31
C LYS A 113 -3.61 120.36 -27.36
N LEU A 114 -4.72 120.74 -26.71
CA LEU A 114 -5.48 119.88 -25.80
C LEU A 114 -6.09 118.71 -26.57
N LYS A 115 -6.64 118.95 -27.76
CA LYS A 115 -7.13 117.89 -28.65
C LYS A 115 -6.03 116.89 -29.03
N LYS A 116 -4.86 117.38 -29.49
CA LYS A 116 -3.70 116.52 -29.83
C LYS A 116 -3.17 115.74 -28.62
N ALA A 117 -3.17 116.35 -27.44
CA ALA A 117 -2.79 115.67 -26.20
C ALA A 117 -3.80 114.57 -25.83
N ASN A 118 -5.10 114.85 -25.94
CA ASN A 118 -6.17 113.88 -25.67
C ASN A 118 -6.13 112.68 -26.64
N GLU A 119 -5.86 112.92 -27.92
CA GLU A 119 -5.66 111.85 -28.91
C GLU A 119 -4.44 110.98 -28.56
N ARG A 120 -3.34 111.59 -28.11
CA ARG A 120 -2.15 110.86 -27.62
C ARG A 120 -2.45 110.03 -26.38
N VAL A 121 -3.18 110.57 -25.41
CA VAL A 121 -3.61 109.83 -24.22
C VAL A 121 -4.47 108.63 -24.61
N SER A 122 -5.49 108.82 -25.47
CA SER A 122 -6.32 107.72 -25.96
C SER A 122 -5.53 106.64 -26.69
N HIS A 123 -4.49 107.02 -27.44
CA HIS A 123 -3.62 106.06 -28.10
C HIS A 123 -2.81 105.23 -27.09
N VAL A 124 -2.17 105.88 -26.11
CA VAL A 124 -1.39 105.21 -25.06
C VAL A 124 -2.29 104.32 -24.17
N GLU A 125 -3.52 104.75 -23.87
CA GLU A 125 -4.48 103.94 -23.11
C GLU A 125 -4.85 102.64 -23.82
N ARG A 126 -5.07 102.69 -25.14
CA ARG A 126 -5.31 101.48 -25.96
C ARG A 126 -4.10 100.56 -25.95
N ASP A 127 -2.89 101.09 -26.14
CA ASP A 127 -1.66 100.29 -26.11
C ASP A 127 -1.42 99.67 -24.74
N LEU A 128 -1.67 100.40 -23.66
CA LEU A 128 -1.54 99.91 -22.29
C LEU A 128 -2.54 98.78 -22.02
N GLN A 129 -3.78 98.94 -22.49
CA GLN A 129 -4.80 97.89 -22.36
C GLN A 129 -4.40 96.62 -23.14
N GLN A 130 -3.92 96.75 -24.38
CA GLN A 130 -3.44 95.61 -25.17
C GLN A 130 -2.26 94.90 -24.49
N LYS A 131 -1.27 95.66 -23.99
CA LYS A 131 -0.13 95.10 -23.25
C LYS A 131 -0.56 94.39 -21.97
N ARG A 132 -1.58 94.92 -21.27
CA ARG A 132 -2.14 94.28 -20.07
C ARG A 132 -2.78 92.94 -20.40
N THR A 133 -3.62 92.89 -21.44
CA THR A 133 -4.22 91.64 -21.91
C THR A 133 -3.16 90.62 -22.33
N LEU A 134 -2.11 91.03 -23.04
CA LEU A 134 -1.00 90.15 -23.40
C LEU A 134 -0.25 89.62 -22.17
N MET A 135 0.00 90.48 -21.18
CA MET A 135 0.67 90.08 -19.93
C MET A 135 -0.17 89.05 -19.15
N ASP A 136 -1.48 89.23 -19.11
CA ASP A 136 -2.39 88.29 -18.44
C ASP A 136 -2.46 86.95 -19.19
N ASP A 137 -2.48 86.95 -20.53
CA ASP A 137 -2.38 85.72 -21.35
C ASP A 137 -1.05 84.98 -21.12
N MET A 138 0.07 85.71 -21.08
CA MET A 138 1.39 85.12 -20.79
C MET A 138 1.46 84.52 -19.38
N ARG A 139 0.87 85.19 -18.38
CA ARG A 139 0.78 84.66 -17.01
C ARG A 139 -0.04 83.37 -16.96
N LEU A 140 -1.16 83.32 -17.68
CA LEU A 140 -1.99 82.12 -17.74
C LEU A 140 -1.25 80.96 -18.41
N LYS A 141 -0.58 81.21 -19.55
CA LYS A 141 0.23 80.20 -20.23
C LYS A 141 1.37 79.68 -19.35
N MET A 142 2.06 80.57 -18.64
CA MET A 142 3.12 80.17 -17.71
C MET A 142 2.58 79.30 -16.58
N LYS A 143 1.41 79.64 -16.02
CA LYS A 143 0.75 78.83 -15.00
C LYS A 143 0.37 77.44 -15.53
N LEU A 144 -0.21 77.37 -16.72
CA LEU A 144 -0.54 76.11 -17.37
C LEU A 144 0.70 75.25 -17.62
N HIS A 145 1.81 75.85 -18.10
CA HIS A 145 3.07 75.12 -18.29
C HIS A 145 3.64 74.62 -16.97
N GLN A 146 3.52 75.38 -15.87
CA GLN A 146 3.95 74.94 -14.55
C GLN A 146 3.10 73.79 -14.02
N GLU A 147 1.77 73.85 -14.18
CA GLU A 147 0.86 72.77 -13.81
C GLU A 147 1.13 71.50 -14.63
N ASN A 148 1.36 71.64 -15.94
CA ASN A 148 1.73 70.51 -16.80
C ASN A 148 3.09 69.91 -16.40
N ALA A 149 4.10 70.73 -16.13
CA ALA A 149 5.41 70.24 -15.70
C ALA A 149 5.34 69.49 -14.36
N GLN A 150 4.50 69.96 -13.42
CA GLN A 150 4.26 69.25 -12.16
C GLN A 150 3.55 67.92 -12.41
N SER A 151 2.51 67.91 -13.25
CA SER A 151 1.81 66.69 -13.63
C SER A 151 2.72 65.67 -14.30
N ASP A 152 3.60 66.10 -15.21
CA ASP A 152 4.57 65.24 -15.88
C ASP A 152 5.60 64.68 -14.89
N ALA A 153 6.07 65.48 -13.93
CA ALA A 153 6.96 65.04 -12.87
C ALA A 153 6.32 63.97 -11.97
N ASP A 154 5.05 64.15 -11.60
CA ASP A 154 4.30 63.18 -10.80
C ASP A 154 4.10 61.87 -11.58
N MET A 155 3.74 61.94 -12.87
CA MET A 155 3.64 60.76 -13.74
C MET A 155 4.97 60.02 -13.93
N LEU A 156 6.07 60.77 -14.04
CA LEU A 156 7.43 60.20 -14.13
C LEU A 156 7.78 59.43 -12.85
N MET A 157 7.53 60.03 -11.68
CA MET A 157 7.78 59.39 -10.39
C MET A 157 6.98 58.08 -10.24
N ASP A 158 5.69 58.10 -10.58
CA ASP A 158 4.84 56.90 -10.59
C ASP A 158 5.38 55.81 -11.53
N ALA A 159 5.90 56.19 -12.70
CA ALA A 159 6.48 55.25 -13.64
C ALA A 159 7.81 54.66 -13.13
N GLU A 160 8.66 55.47 -12.50
CA GLU A 160 9.90 55.02 -11.87
C GLU A 160 9.64 54.03 -10.74
N ASP A 161 8.64 54.28 -9.90
CA ASP A 161 8.29 53.37 -8.79
C ASP A 161 7.71 52.05 -9.29
N LYS A 162 6.88 52.08 -10.34
CA LYS A 162 6.44 50.85 -11.04
C LYS A 162 7.62 50.09 -11.64
N LEU A 163 8.59 50.78 -12.24
CA LEU A 163 9.78 50.16 -12.81
C LEU A 163 10.67 49.52 -11.73
N LYS A 164 10.86 50.17 -10.58
CA LYS A 164 11.56 49.59 -9.42
C LYS A 164 10.85 48.33 -8.93
N ALA A 165 9.52 48.38 -8.76
CA ALA A 165 8.75 47.23 -8.31
C ALA A 165 8.84 46.03 -9.28
N ILE A 166 8.73 46.28 -10.60
CA ILE A 166 8.89 45.24 -11.62
C ILE A 166 10.31 44.67 -11.59
N THR A 167 11.33 45.51 -11.43
CA THR A 167 12.73 45.08 -11.35
C THR A 167 12.98 44.18 -10.14
N GLU A 168 12.44 44.53 -8.97
CA GLU A 168 12.52 43.70 -7.77
C GLU A 168 11.81 42.35 -7.95
N ILE A 169 10.59 42.36 -8.51
CA ILE A 169 9.85 41.14 -8.84
C ILE A 169 10.64 40.24 -9.79
N ASN A 170 11.24 40.82 -10.83
CA ASN A 170 12.06 40.07 -11.79
C ASN A 170 13.31 39.48 -11.13
N GLY A 171 13.94 40.22 -10.22
CA GLY A 171 15.05 39.71 -9.39
C GLY A 171 14.64 38.52 -8.52
N ARG A 172 13.47 38.59 -7.87
CA ARG A 172 12.92 37.47 -7.09
C ARG A 172 12.65 36.25 -7.95
N PHE A 173 12.03 36.42 -9.12
CA PHE A 173 11.78 35.31 -10.05
C PHE A 173 13.06 34.71 -10.59
N LYS A 174 14.10 35.51 -10.84
CA LYS A 174 15.41 35.00 -11.25
C LYS A 174 16.02 34.08 -10.19
N THR A 175 16.00 34.49 -8.93
CA THR A 175 16.48 33.67 -7.80
C THR A 175 15.68 32.37 -7.66
N GLN A 176 14.35 32.44 -7.78
CA GLN A 176 13.50 31.24 -7.75
C GLN A 176 13.79 30.30 -8.91
N LEU A 177 13.94 30.83 -10.13
CA LEU A 177 14.31 30.07 -11.32
C LEU A 177 15.65 29.34 -11.12
N ASP A 178 16.65 30.00 -10.56
CA ASP A 178 17.96 29.41 -10.32
C ASP A 178 17.90 28.31 -9.24
N SER A 179 17.10 28.50 -8.19
CA SER A 179 16.81 27.46 -7.20
C SER A 179 16.13 26.23 -7.83
N PHE A 180 15.13 26.44 -8.69
CA PHE A 180 14.47 25.33 -9.39
C PHE A 180 15.44 24.59 -10.33
N LYS A 181 16.32 25.31 -11.04
CA LYS A 181 17.35 24.69 -11.88
C LYS A 181 18.32 23.83 -11.07
N GLN A 182 18.76 24.31 -9.89
CA GLN A 182 19.60 23.53 -8.98
C GLN A 182 18.89 22.27 -8.49
N ARG A 183 17.63 22.38 -8.07
CA ARG A 183 16.82 21.24 -7.62
C ARG A 183 16.60 20.21 -8.73
N ILE A 184 16.28 20.66 -9.94
CA ILE A 184 16.14 19.77 -11.11
C ILE A 184 17.46 19.03 -11.35
N THR A 185 18.58 19.74 -11.37
CA THR A 185 19.91 19.13 -11.57
C THR A 185 20.22 18.07 -10.50
N ALA A 186 19.89 18.35 -9.23
CA ALA A 186 20.08 17.40 -8.14
C ALA A 186 19.20 16.13 -8.30
N VAL A 187 17.91 16.31 -8.57
CA VAL A 187 16.96 15.20 -8.79
C VAL A 187 17.35 14.38 -10.02
N THR A 188 17.81 15.02 -11.09
CA THR A 188 18.29 14.32 -12.29
C THR A 188 19.53 13.46 -11.97
N ARG A 189 20.47 13.97 -11.17
CA ARG A 189 21.63 13.17 -10.73
C ARG A 189 21.20 11.96 -9.90
N GLU A 190 20.35 12.16 -8.89
CA GLU A 190 19.85 11.08 -8.04
C GLU A 190 19.07 10.03 -8.85
N LYS A 191 18.27 10.46 -9.83
CA LYS A 191 17.59 9.57 -10.76
C LYS A 191 18.59 8.66 -11.49
N TYR A 192 19.66 9.23 -12.07
CA TYR A 192 20.68 8.44 -12.78
C TYR A 192 21.40 7.46 -11.83
N GLU A 193 21.73 7.88 -10.61
CA GLU A 193 22.35 7.00 -9.61
C GLU A 193 21.42 5.84 -9.21
N ASN A 194 20.12 6.09 -9.07
CA ASN A 194 19.15 5.06 -8.75
C ASN A 194 18.89 4.12 -9.93
N GLU A 195 18.81 4.63 -11.15
CA GLU A 195 18.72 3.81 -12.37
C GLU A 195 19.94 2.89 -12.51
N GLU A 196 21.15 3.39 -12.25
CA GLU A 196 22.37 2.58 -12.25
C GLU A 196 22.33 1.47 -11.18
N LYS A 197 21.86 1.78 -9.97
CA LYS A 197 21.68 0.78 -8.89
C LYS A 197 20.65 -0.29 -9.28
N VAL A 198 19.53 0.09 -9.89
CA VAL A 198 18.50 -0.84 -10.34
C VAL A 198 19.05 -1.79 -11.40
N ILE A 199 19.82 -1.29 -12.37
CA ILE A 199 20.47 -2.11 -13.40
C ILE A 199 21.42 -3.13 -12.73
N LYS A 200 22.30 -2.66 -11.82
CA LYS A 200 23.23 -3.56 -11.09
C LYS A 200 22.52 -4.64 -10.29
N LEU A 201 21.46 -4.28 -9.55
CA LEU A 201 20.68 -5.24 -8.78
C LEU A 201 19.93 -6.24 -9.67
N SER A 202 19.44 -5.80 -10.83
CA SER A 202 18.81 -6.67 -11.82
C SER A 202 19.82 -7.68 -12.37
N GLU A 203 21.03 -7.25 -12.73
CA GLU A 203 22.09 -8.14 -13.20
C GLU A 203 22.53 -9.16 -12.13
N GLU A 204 22.63 -8.73 -10.86
CA GLU A 204 22.92 -9.62 -9.74
C GLU A 204 21.80 -10.64 -9.52
N LEU A 205 20.55 -10.21 -9.62
CA LEU A 205 19.39 -11.09 -9.50
C LEU A 205 19.39 -12.14 -10.62
N ASP A 206 19.65 -11.74 -11.87
CA ASP A 206 19.74 -12.66 -13.00
C ASP A 206 20.85 -13.70 -12.82
N LYS A 207 22.02 -13.27 -12.32
CA LYS A 207 23.13 -14.18 -12.00
C LYS A 207 22.73 -15.19 -10.92
N LYS A 208 22.10 -14.73 -9.82
CA LYS A 208 21.63 -15.63 -8.75
C LYS A 208 20.54 -16.57 -9.23
N SER A 209 19.61 -16.08 -10.06
CA SER A 209 18.55 -16.89 -10.66
C SER A 209 19.14 -18.03 -11.51
N LYS A 210 20.12 -17.73 -12.37
CA LYS A 210 20.85 -18.75 -13.15
C LYS A 210 21.52 -19.79 -12.26
N ILE A 211 22.22 -19.37 -11.20
CA ILE A 211 22.88 -20.28 -10.24
C ILE A 211 21.84 -21.18 -9.56
N ILE A 212 20.71 -20.63 -9.14
CA ILE A 212 19.62 -21.41 -8.51
C ILE A 212 19.07 -22.45 -9.50
N SER A 213 18.79 -22.06 -10.75
CA SER A 213 18.32 -22.99 -11.78
C SER A 213 19.33 -24.11 -12.05
N GLU A 214 20.63 -23.81 -12.09
CA GLU A 214 21.69 -24.81 -12.24
C GLU A 214 21.76 -25.76 -11.05
N LEU A 215 21.66 -25.25 -9.82
CA LEU A 215 21.66 -26.07 -8.61
C LEU A 215 20.42 -26.95 -8.51
N GLN A 216 19.24 -26.43 -8.86
CA GLN A 216 18.02 -27.22 -8.94
C GLN A 216 18.16 -28.36 -9.96
N ARG A 217 18.70 -28.07 -11.14
CA ARG A 217 18.97 -29.10 -12.16
C ARG A 217 19.89 -30.19 -11.62
N LYS A 218 20.98 -29.81 -10.95
CA LYS A 218 21.92 -30.77 -10.32
C LYS A 218 21.26 -31.57 -9.19
N SER A 219 20.43 -30.95 -8.35
CA SER A 219 19.69 -31.65 -7.30
C SER A 219 18.77 -32.71 -7.89
N SER A 220 17.95 -32.35 -8.88
CA SER A 220 17.06 -33.31 -9.53
C SER A 220 17.79 -34.40 -10.32
N GLU A 221 19.01 -34.14 -10.80
CA GLU A 221 19.87 -35.16 -11.41
C GLU A 221 20.40 -36.12 -10.33
N LEU A 222 20.90 -35.60 -9.21
CA LEU A 222 21.37 -36.40 -8.09
C LEU A 222 20.25 -37.24 -7.47
N GLU A 223 19.07 -36.67 -7.24
CA GLU A 223 17.88 -37.39 -6.76
C GLU A 223 17.52 -38.55 -7.71
N ARG A 224 17.57 -38.32 -9.03
CA ARG A 224 17.34 -39.39 -10.02
C ARG A 224 18.40 -40.48 -9.94
N THR A 225 19.67 -40.12 -9.82
CA THR A 225 20.74 -41.12 -9.66
C THR A 225 20.64 -41.88 -8.35
N LEU A 226 20.21 -41.22 -7.27
CA LEU A 226 20.01 -41.82 -5.95
C LEU A 226 18.86 -42.84 -6.02
N ILE A 227 17.70 -42.46 -6.56
CA ILE A 227 16.56 -43.37 -6.73
C ILE A 227 16.94 -44.57 -7.59
N ALA A 228 17.69 -44.36 -8.67
CA ALA A 228 18.18 -45.46 -9.53
C ALA A 228 19.13 -46.40 -8.77
N MET A 229 20.04 -45.85 -7.96
CA MET A 229 20.96 -46.62 -7.12
C MET A 229 20.21 -47.39 -6.03
N GLU A 230 19.27 -46.76 -5.31
CA GLU A 230 18.42 -47.40 -4.31
C GLU A 230 17.59 -48.53 -4.92
N THR A 231 16.98 -48.30 -6.10
CA THR A 231 16.23 -49.33 -6.83
C THR A 231 17.14 -50.50 -7.22
N THR A 232 18.35 -50.22 -7.71
CA THR A 232 19.33 -51.26 -8.07
C THR A 232 19.76 -52.06 -6.84
N ALA A 233 20.03 -51.40 -5.72
CA ALA A 233 20.38 -52.04 -4.45
C ALA A 233 19.23 -52.91 -3.93
N GLN A 234 17.98 -52.41 -3.97
CA GLN A 234 16.78 -53.18 -3.61
C GLN A 234 16.63 -54.43 -4.49
N GLN A 235 16.82 -54.30 -5.81
CA GLN A 235 16.78 -55.43 -6.73
C GLN A 235 17.86 -56.47 -6.42
N GLN A 236 19.09 -56.04 -6.15
CA GLN A 236 20.19 -56.94 -5.78
C GLN A 236 19.91 -57.66 -4.46
N LEU A 237 19.43 -56.95 -3.43
CA LEU A 237 19.04 -57.55 -2.15
C LEU A 237 17.90 -58.55 -2.32
N HIS A 238 16.89 -58.23 -3.13
CA HIS A 238 15.79 -59.15 -3.41
C HIS A 238 16.26 -60.40 -4.16
N GLN A 239 17.15 -60.25 -5.16
CA GLN A 239 17.75 -61.39 -5.85
C GLN A 239 18.57 -62.28 -4.91
N LEU A 240 19.39 -61.69 -4.04
CA LEU A 240 20.17 -62.43 -3.05
C LEU A 240 19.26 -63.15 -2.04
N ALA A 241 18.18 -62.49 -1.58
CA ALA A 241 17.20 -63.10 -0.71
C ALA A 241 16.55 -64.32 -1.37
N ASN A 242 16.08 -64.19 -2.62
CA ASN A 242 15.48 -65.29 -3.38
C ASN A 242 16.47 -66.45 -3.60
N GLN A 243 17.74 -66.15 -3.95
CA GLN A 243 18.78 -67.17 -4.09
C GLN A 243 19.06 -67.88 -2.77
N SER A 244 19.06 -67.14 -1.65
CA SER A 244 19.24 -67.73 -0.33
C SER A 244 18.07 -68.62 0.07
N GLU A 245 16.84 -68.22 -0.25
CA GLU A 245 15.63 -69.00 -0.02
C GLU A 245 15.65 -70.29 -0.86
N GLU A 246 15.95 -70.21 -2.15
CA GLU A 246 16.09 -71.38 -3.03
C GLU A 246 17.20 -72.34 -2.56
N ALA A 247 18.34 -71.80 -2.11
CA ALA A 247 19.43 -72.59 -1.56
C ALA A 247 19.03 -73.30 -0.26
N ILE A 248 18.28 -72.62 0.62
CA ILE A 248 17.73 -73.19 1.85
C ILE A 248 16.71 -74.28 1.53
N ASP A 249 15.77 -74.04 0.62
CA ASP A 249 14.76 -75.02 0.21
C ASP A 249 15.39 -76.27 -0.41
N THR A 250 16.41 -76.07 -1.25
CA THR A 250 17.18 -77.17 -1.83
C THR A 250 17.92 -77.96 -0.74
N ALA A 251 18.56 -77.28 0.21
CA ALA A 251 19.24 -77.92 1.34
C ALA A 251 18.25 -78.68 2.24
N GLN A 252 17.09 -78.09 2.55
CA GLN A 252 16.02 -78.73 3.32
C GLN A 252 15.46 -79.96 2.59
N SER A 253 15.20 -79.87 1.28
CA SER A 253 14.75 -81.01 0.47
C SER A 253 15.78 -82.16 0.48
N ARG A 254 17.07 -81.83 0.32
CA ARG A 254 18.17 -82.82 0.44
C ARG A 254 18.23 -83.45 1.82
N LEU A 255 18.06 -82.66 2.88
CA LEU A 255 18.01 -83.16 4.26
C LEU A 255 16.82 -84.09 4.49
N VAL A 256 15.63 -83.73 4.01
CA VAL A 256 14.43 -84.58 4.09
C VAL A 256 14.64 -85.90 3.33
N GLN A 257 15.23 -85.85 2.13
CA GLN A 257 15.58 -87.06 1.37
C GLN A 257 16.61 -87.94 2.09
N ALA A 258 17.66 -87.34 2.66
CA ALA A 258 18.66 -88.07 3.44
C ALA A 258 18.03 -88.73 4.69
N ASN A 259 17.18 -87.99 5.42
CA ASN A 259 16.43 -88.51 6.56
C ASN A 259 15.45 -89.63 6.16
N HIS A 260 14.81 -89.54 5.00
CA HIS A 260 13.99 -90.62 4.47
C HIS A 260 14.83 -91.88 4.18
N ARG A 261 15.97 -91.75 3.50
CA ARG A 261 16.90 -92.86 3.27
C ARG A 261 17.41 -93.48 4.58
N LEU A 262 17.75 -92.67 5.58
CA LEU A 262 18.15 -93.16 6.91
C LEU A 262 17.03 -93.94 7.60
N ARG A 263 15.77 -93.50 7.48
CA ARG A 263 14.62 -94.23 8.00
C ARG A 263 14.41 -95.57 7.30
N GLU A 264 14.53 -95.62 5.97
CA GLU A 264 14.45 -96.88 5.22
C GLU A 264 15.60 -97.83 5.59
N PHE A 265 16.82 -97.31 5.76
CA PHE A 265 17.96 -98.11 6.21
C PHE A 265 17.74 -98.67 7.63
N ASN A 266 17.21 -97.85 8.55
CA ASN A 266 16.83 -98.30 9.89
C ASN A 266 15.76 -99.40 9.86
N LYS A 267 14.73 -99.26 9.01
CA LYS A 267 13.72 -100.31 8.81
C LYS A 267 14.37 -101.59 8.28
N PHE A 268 15.23 -101.50 7.28
CA PHE A 268 15.98 -102.65 6.76
C PHE A 268 16.78 -103.36 7.85
N LEU A 269 17.54 -102.61 8.67
CA LEU A 269 18.30 -103.18 9.79
C LEU A 269 17.41 -103.85 10.84
N LYS A 270 16.23 -103.28 11.14
CA LYS A 270 15.26 -103.94 12.02
C LYS A 270 14.75 -105.25 11.41
N VAL A 271 14.40 -105.27 10.12
CA VAL A 271 13.95 -106.49 9.42
C VAL A 271 15.07 -107.54 9.40
N LEU A 272 16.31 -107.14 9.11
CA LEU A 272 17.47 -108.03 9.10
C LEU A 272 17.70 -108.67 10.47
N SER A 273 17.61 -107.88 11.55
CA SER A 273 17.72 -108.37 12.93
C SER A 273 16.63 -109.40 13.27
N HIS A 274 15.37 -109.13 12.90
CA HIS A 274 14.27 -110.06 13.10
C HIS A 274 14.46 -111.35 12.28
N SER A 275 14.93 -111.23 11.03
CA SER A 275 15.22 -112.39 10.18
C SER A 275 16.35 -113.24 10.73
N LEU A 276 17.45 -112.64 11.20
CA LEU A 276 18.57 -113.35 11.84
C LEU A 276 18.13 -114.03 13.14
N LEU A 277 17.34 -113.35 13.97
CA LEU A 277 16.79 -113.92 15.20
C LEU A 277 15.86 -115.09 14.91
N ASN A 278 14.95 -114.95 13.95
CA ASN A 278 14.02 -116.02 13.54
C ASN A 278 14.77 -117.21 12.93
N SER A 279 15.76 -116.95 12.07
CA SER A 279 16.60 -118.00 11.50
C SER A 279 17.42 -118.74 12.58
N THR A 280 17.94 -118.01 13.57
CA THR A 280 18.66 -118.62 14.71
C THR A 280 17.71 -119.45 15.58
N LYS A 281 16.48 -118.97 15.82
CA LYS A 281 15.43 -119.74 16.51
C LYS A 281 15.07 -121.01 15.75
N GLN A 282 14.90 -120.94 14.42
CA GLN A 282 14.63 -122.10 13.57
C GLN A 282 15.77 -123.12 13.59
N ALA A 283 17.03 -122.68 13.54
CA ALA A 283 18.18 -123.58 13.68
C ALA A 283 18.20 -124.27 15.05
N ARG A 284 17.85 -123.58 16.13
CA ARG A 284 17.73 -124.18 17.47
C ARG A 284 16.58 -125.18 17.57
N SER A 285 15.41 -124.86 17.02
CA SER A 285 14.28 -125.79 17.02
C SER A 285 14.58 -127.05 16.20
N LEU A 286 15.33 -126.93 15.10
CA LEU A 286 15.80 -128.09 14.34
C LEU A 286 16.82 -128.93 15.12
N LEU A 287 17.67 -128.30 15.93
CA LEU A 287 18.64 -128.97 16.80
C LEU A 287 17.95 -129.69 17.98
N GLU A 288 16.88 -129.11 18.54
CA GLU A 288 16.00 -129.78 19.51
C GLU A 288 15.24 -130.95 18.87
N GLN A 289 14.84 -130.84 17.60
CA GLN A 289 14.12 -131.90 16.87
C GLN A 289 14.99 -133.12 16.54
N HIS A 290 16.31 -132.96 16.44
CA HIS A 290 17.25 -134.02 16.04
C HIS A 290 17.91 -134.78 17.22
N GLN A 291 17.70 -134.37 18.48
CA GLN A 291 18.29 -135.03 19.66
C GLN A 291 17.41 -136.10 20.34
N LEU A 292 16.29 -136.53 19.74
CA LEU A 292 15.45 -137.59 20.33
C LEU A 292 14.93 -138.62 19.31
N LYS A 293 15.36 -139.88 19.46
CA LYS A 293 14.70 -141.11 18.92
C LYS A 293 15.28 -142.38 19.59
N PRO A 294 14.60 -143.55 19.61
CA PRO A 294 13.36 -144.02 20.30
C PRO A 294 13.63 -145.31 21.17
N PRO A 295 12.69 -146.25 21.57
CA PRO A 295 11.34 -146.24 22.21
C PRO A 295 11.14 -147.23 23.44
N VAL A 296 9.89 -147.34 23.95
CA VAL A 296 9.17 -148.49 24.64
C VAL A 296 9.18 -148.62 26.21
N PRO A 297 8.30 -149.42 26.91
CA PRO A 297 6.98 -149.07 27.51
C PRO A 297 6.74 -149.49 29.01
N VAL A 298 5.85 -148.82 29.77
CA VAL A 298 4.99 -149.42 30.85
C VAL A 298 3.85 -148.42 31.20
N ALA A 299 2.59 -148.60 30.76
CA ALA A 299 1.41 -149.20 31.45
C ALA A 299 0.74 -148.31 32.56
N PRO A 300 -0.56 -148.48 32.88
CA PRO A 300 -1.60 -147.47 32.65
C PRO A 300 -2.23 -146.87 33.93
N SER A 301 -2.59 -145.58 33.91
CA SER A 301 -3.47 -144.96 34.91
C SER A 301 -4.89 -144.78 34.34
N PHE A 302 -5.80 -145.64 34.78
CA PHE A 302 -7.24 -145.44 34.76
C PHE A 302 -7.58 -144.21 35.61
N ASP A 303 -8.25 -143.19 35.05
CA ASP A 303 -9.15 -142.27 35.80
C ASP A 303 -9.94 -141.26 34.93
N THR A 304 -9.70 -141.17 33.62
CA THR A 304 -10.33 -140.14 32.77
C THR A 304 -11.58 -140.59 31.98
N ILE A 305 -11.94 -141.88 32.05
CA ILE A 305 -13.09 -142.44 31.32
C ILE A 305 -14.40 -142.23 32.11
N SER A 306 -14.35 -142.23 33.43
CA SER A 306 -15.53 -142.03 34.30
C SER A 306 -15.95 -140.55 34.36
N LEU A 307 -15.01 -139.61 34.21
CA LEU A 307 -15.27 -138.16 34.23
C LEU A 307 -15.88 -137.66 32.91
N LYS A 308 -15.37 -138.13 31.76
CA LYS A 308 -15.94 -137.81 30.44
C LYS A 308 -17.32 -138.42 30.22
N LYS A 309 -17.60 -139.57 30.82
CA LYS A 309 -18.93 -140.21 30.75
C LYS A 309 -19.97 -139.51 31.63
N ALA A 310 -19.56 -138.89 32.73
CA ALA A 310 -20.42 -138.02 33.55
C ALA A 310 -20.69 -136.66 32.89
N GLN A 311 -19.68 -136.03 32.27
CA GLN A 311 -19.84 -134.78 31.50
C GLN A 311 -20.78 -134.95 30.31
N ASN A 312 -20.64 -136.03 29.52
CA ASN A 312 -21.56 -136.27 28.40
C ASN A 312 -23.00 -136.55 28.86
N LYS A 313 -23.20 -137.23 30.01
CA LYS A 313 -24.54 -137.47 30.56
C LYS A 313 -25.17 -136.20 31.16
N ALA A 314 -24.36 -135.28 31.67
CA ALA A 314 -24.80 -133.96 32.11
C ALA A 314 -25.17 -133.05 30.93
N CYS A 315 -24.43 -133.12 29.80
CA CYS A 315 -24.80 -132.46 28.55
C CYS A 315 -26.16 -132.96 28.00
N ASP A 316 -26.40 -134.28 28.03
CA ASP A 316 -27.65 -134.88 27.54
C ASP A 316 -28.88 -134.60 28.45
N ILE A 317 -28.70 -134.46 29.76
CA ILE A 317 -29.80 -134.17 30.71
C ILE A 317 -30.15 -132.68 30.74
N LEU A 318 -29.16 -131.80 30.55
CA LEU A 318 -29.33 -130.35 30.69
C LEU A 318 -29.50 -129.60 29.36
N ASN A 319 -29.49 -130.30 28.21
CA ASN A 319 -29.60 -129.71 26.86
C ASN A 319 -28.66 -128.50 26.66
N LEU A 320 -27.41 -128.64 27.11
CA LEU A 320 -26.35 -127.62 27.01
C LEU A 320 -25.13 -128.18 26.30
N SER A 321 -24.41 -127.33 25.56
CA SER A 321 -23.27 -127.75 24.75
C SER A 321 -22.02 -127.95 25.61
N LEU A 322 -21.09 -128.80 25.13
CA LEU A 322 -19.84 -129.12 25.83
C LEU A 322 -18.97 -127.89 26.13
N SER A 323 -19.07 -126.84 25.32
CA SER A 323 -18.37 -125.57 25.53
C SER A 323 -18.95 -124.78 26.72
N ASP A 324 -20.25 -124.87 26.95
CA ASP A 324 -20.94 -124.11 28.00
C ASP A 324 -20.61 -124.67 29.40
N ILE A 325 -20.34 -125.97 29.52
CA ILE A 325 -19.89 -126.60 30.77
C ILE A 325 -18.42 -126.30 31.06
N ASP A 326 -17.57 -126.20 30.03
CA ASP A 326 -16.15 -125.88 30.16
C ASP A 326 -15.93 -124.39 30.51
N ASP A 327 -16.78 -123.49 29.99
CA ASP A 327 -16.80 -122.08 30.39
C ASP A 327 -17.31 -121.86 31.82
N MET A 328 -18.17 -122.73 32.35
CA MET A 328 -18.57 -122.68 33.77
C MET A 328 -17.50 -123.22 34.73
N LEU A 329 -16.59 -124.09 34.27
CA LEU A 329 -15.51 -124.68 35.09
C LEU A 329 -14.19 -123.90 35.03
N SER A 330 -14.07 -122.92 34.14
CA SER A 330 -12.84 -122.14 33.93
C SER A 330 -12.82 -120.76 34.61
N VAL A 331 -13.74 -120.50 35.54
CA VAL A 331 -13.74 -119.27 36.35
C VAL A 331 -12.91 -119.45 37.62
N SER A 332 -11.84 -118.65 37.69
CA SER A 332 -11.07 -118.24 38.88
C SER A 332 -9.78 -119.03 39.16
N GLY A 333 -8.64 -118.34 39.15
CA GLY A 333 -7.40 -118.90 39.69
C GLY A 333 -6.10 -118.24 39.25
N GLU A 334 -5.89 -117.01 39.74
CA GLU A 334 -4.65 -116.47 40.32
C GLU A 334 -3.29 -117.17 40.12
N SER A 335 -2.31 -116.32 39.80
CA SER A 335 -0.87 -116.56 39.81
C SER A 335 -0.33 -117.16 41.11
N THR A 336 0.50 -118.21 41.01
CA THR A 336 1.65 -118.36 41.92
C THR A 336 2.74 -119.23 41.34
N GLN A 337 3.94 -118.70 41.52
CA GLN A 337 5.26 -119.21 41.15
C GLN A 337 5.80 -120.04 42.34
N LYS A 338 6.64 -121.05 42.06
CA LYS A 338 7.35 -122.03 42.95
C LYS A 338 6.63 -123.38 43.00
N ASP A 339 7.21 -124.55 42.74
CA ASP A 339 8.60 -125.02 42.66
C ASP A 339 8.71 -126.06 41.52
N THR A 340 9.71 -125.99 40.64
CA THR A 340 11.00 -126.71 40.75
C THR A 340 10.86 -128.21 41.05
N THR A 341 10.96 -129.06 40.03
CA THR A 341 11.89 -130.21 40.05
C THR A 341 12.37 -130.55 38.63
N LEU A 342 13.56 -130.04 38.30
CA LEU A 342 14.60 -130.76 37.53
C LEU A 342 14.23 -131.36 36.15
N SER A 343 13.68 -130.60 35.19
CA SER A 343 13.84 -130.97 33.76
C SER A 343 13.54 -129.90 32.69
N ASP A 344 13.32 -128.62 33.02
CA ASP A 344 12.89 -127.59 32.04
C ASP A 344 13.84 -126.38 31.89
N SER A 345 15.10 -126.51 32.33
CA SER A 345 16.03 -125.38 32.44
C SER A 345 16.72 -124.93 31.14
N TYR A 346 16.65 -125.69 30.05
CA TYR A 346 17.38 -125.37 28.81
C TYR A 346 16.59 -124.47 27.84
N SER A 347 15.27 -124.62 27.73
CA SER A 347 14.47 -123.92 26.70
C SER A 347 14.13 -122.44 27.06
N LEU A 348 13.88 -122.13 28.34
CA LEU A 348 13.56 -120.75 28.78
C LEU A 348 14.76 -119.78 28.80
N CYS A 349 15.98 -120.30 28.86
CA CYS A 349 17.20 -119.49 28.98
C CYS A 349 17.54 -118.80 27.64
N ASP A 350 17.23 -119.46 26.53
CA ASP A 350 17.58 -119.02 25.18
C ASP A 350 16.63 -117.95 24.63
N GLU A 351 15.34 -118.02 24.97
CA GLU A 351 14.38 -116.99 24.59
C GLU A 351 14.68 -115.65 25.27
N LYS A 352 15.17 -115.68 26.54
CA LYS A 352 15.58 -114.48 27.29
C LYS A 352 16.85 -113.87 26.71
N LYS A 353 17.81 -114.68 26.24
CA LYS A 353 19.03 -114.18 25.57
C LYS A 353 18.73 -113.54 24.21
N GLY A 354 17.82 -114.12 23.43
CA GLY A 354 17.32 -113.51 22.18
C GLY A 354 16.65 -112.16 22.41
N LYS A 355 15.76 -112.05 23.41
CA LYS A 355 15.10 -110.79 23.79
C LYS A 355 16.10 -109.73 24.29
N LYS A 356 17.13 -110.12 25.05
CA LYS A 356 18.20 -109.20 25.49
C LYS A 356 19.05 -108.68 24.32
N TRP A 357 19.39 -109.53 23.36
CA TRP A 357 20.14 -109.11 22.16
C TRP A 357 19.32 -108.15 21.29
N SER A 358 18.04 -108.45 21.05
CA SER A 358 17.14 -107.57 20.29
C SER A 358 17.01 -106.18 20.95
N ARG A 359 16.98 -106.11 22.29
CA ARG A 359 16.98 -104.83 23.02
C ARG A 359 18.29 -104.06 22.87
N LYS A 360 19.45 -104.75 22.82
CA LYS A 360 20.75 -104.10 22.56
C LYS A 360 20.82 -103.57 21.13
N TRP A 361 20.37 -104.36 20.15
CA TRP A 361 20.26 -103.97 18.74
C TRP A 361 19.39 -102.72 18.56
N GLU A 362 18.19 -102.71 19.15
CA GLU A 362 17.28 -101.58 19.02
C GLU A 362 17.77 -100.32 19.72
N LYS A 363 18.48 -100.45 20.84
CA LYS A 363 19.14 -99.31 21.49
C LYS A 363 20.24 -98.72 20.61
N LEU A 364 21.05 -99.54 19.94
CA LEU A 364 22.09 -99.03 19.03
C LEU A 364 21.52 -98.33 17.81
N LEU A 365 20.38 -98.78 17.29
CA LEU A 365 19.68 -98.11 16.18
C LEU A 365 19.04 -96.76 16.58
N GLN A 366 18.89 -96.49 17.87
CA GLN A 366 18.36 -95.23 18.39
C GLN A 366 19.46 -94.23 18.76
N ILE A 367 20.72 -94.65 18.80
CA ILE A 367 21.85 -93.77 19.09
C ILE A 367 22.21 -92.98 17.83
N ASN A 368 22.37 -91.67 17.98
CA ASN A 368 22.60 -90.71 16.90
C ASN A 368 24.10 -90.57 16.52
N GLU A 369 24.95 -91.48 17.03
CA GLU A 369 26.40 -91.52 16.82
C GLU A 369 26.79 -92.75 15.97
N GLU A 370 28.09 -92.94 15.69
CA GLU A 370 28.62 -94.02 14.85
C GLU A 370 28.27 -95.43 15.37
N PHE A 371 27.07 -95.91 15.03
CA PHE A 371 26.55 -97.21 15.42
C PHE A 371 27.08 -98.35 14.53
N SER A 372 27.84 -98.06 13.48
CA SER A 372 28.25 -99.02 12.46
C SER A 372 29.12 -100.16 13.01
N LEU A 373 30.16 -99.84 13.79
CA LEU A 373 31.08 -100.82 14.38
C LEU A 373 30.42 -101.67 15.48
N PRO A 374 29.75 -101.09 16.51
CA PRO A 374 29.08 -101.89 17.54
C PRO A 374 27.92 -102.75 17.00
N LEU A 375 27.23 -102.26 15.97
CA LEU A 375 26.16 -103.03 15.31
C LEU A 375 26.73 -104.21 14.52
N ALA A 376 27.85 -104.02 13.83
CA ALA A 376 28.54 -105.09 13.12
C ALA A 376 29.06 -106.17 14.08
N GLU A 377 29.64 -105.78 15.22
CA GLU A 377 30.10 -106.75 16.24
C GLU A 377 28.94 -107.58 16.80
N LEU A 378 27.81 -106.94 17.16
CA LEU A 378 26.62 -107.66 17.64
C LEU A 378 25.96 -108.53 16.56
N PHE A 379 26.05 -108.13 15.30
CA PHE A 379 25.60 -108.94 14.16
C PHE A 379 26.48 -110.19 14.05
N MET A 380 27.80 -110.01 14.06
CA MET A 380 28.76 -111.11 13.97
C MET A 380 28.65 -112.07 15.17
N GLU A 381 28.41 -111.57 16.40
CA GLU A 381 28.17 -112.43 17.56
C GLU A 381 26.99 -113.40 17.34
N LYS A 382 25.91 -112.94 16.69
CA LYS A 382 24.76 -113.79 16.35
C LYS A 382 24.98 -114.69 15.15
N VAL A 383 25.72 -114.23 14.15
CA VAL A 383 26.13 -115.07 13.02
C VAL A 383 27.04 -116.20 13.52
N ASP A 384 28.00 -115.91 14.41
CA ASP A 384 28.88 -116.92 15.02
C ASP A 384 28.10 -117.89 15.90
N GLU A 385 27.11 -117.41 16.67
CA GLU A 385 26.21 -118.28 17.42
C GLU A 385 25.43 -119.20 16.47
N ARG A 386 24.96 -118.69 15.33
CA ARG A 386 24.33 -119.51 14.30
C ARG A 386 25.32 -120.47 13.64
N CYS A 387 26.54 -120.07 13.33
CA CYS A 387 27.56 -120.95 12.73
C CYS A 387 27.93 -122.09 13.70
N LYS A 388 28.01 -121.82 15.01
CA LYS A 388 28.17 -122.86 16.04
C LYS A 388 26.98 -123.81 16.09
N LEU A 389 25.74 -123.29 15.97
CA LEU A 389 24.53 -124.10 15.91
C LEU A 389 24.40 -124.92 14.61
N ALA A 390 24.80 -124.35 13.47
CA ALA A 390 24.84 -125.03 12.18
C ALA A 390 25.93 -126.11 12.15
N GLY A 391 27.11 -125.83 12.74
CA GLY A 391 28.16 -126.82 12.93
C GLY A 391 27.73 -127.96 13.87
N ALA A 392 26.93 -127.67 14.89
CA ALA A 392 26.32 -128.68 15.75
C ALA A 392 25.23 -129.49 15.03
N LEU A 393 24.53 -128.91 14.04
CA LEU A 393 23.58 -129.62 13.15
C LEU A 393 24.26 -130.44 12.04
N GLN A 394 25.49 -130.12 11.65
CA GLN A 394 26.30 -130.90 10.69
C GLN A 394 27.10 -132.04 11.35
N MET A 395 27.22 -132.01 12.68
CA MET A 395 27.84 -133.06 13.50
C MET A 395 26.81 -134.07 14.05
N ILE A 396 25.53 -133.90 13.71
CA ILE A 396 24.41 -134.84 13.91
C ILE A 396 24.04 -135.38 12.53
#